data_AF-A0A3D4NIF4-F1
#
_entry.id   AF-A0A3D4NIF4-F1
#
_cell.length_a   1.000
_cell.length_b   1.000
_cell.length_c   1.000
_cell.angle_alpha   90.00
_cell.angle_beta   90.00
_cell.angle_gamma   90.00
#
_symmetry.space_group_name_H-M   'P 1'
#
loop_
_entity.id
_entity.type
_entity.pdbx_description
1 polymer ?
#
loop_
_entity_poly.entity_id
_entity_poly.type
_entity_poly.pdbx_seq_one_letter_code
_entity_poly.pdbx_strand_id
1 'polypeptide(L)' 'EIGDMPLALQARLLRVLQDRKVAPLGAGEEQDIDVALICATHRDLKRLVEEKHFREDLFYR' A
#
# COMPACT_ATOMS: atom_id res chain seq x y z
N GLU A 1 -4.38 10.89 -0.41
CA GLU A 1 -5.32 9.75 -0.33
C GLU A 1 -4.67 8.49 -0.87
N ILE A 2 -5.29 7.31 -0.75
CA ILE A 2 -4.65 6.08 -1.26
C ILE A 2 -4.42 6.14 -2.79
N GLY A 3 -5.31 6.81 -3.54
CA GLY A 3 -5.16 7.02 -4.98
C GLY A 3 -4.09 8.02 -5.40
N ASP A 4 -3.54 8.83 -4.48
CA ASP A 4 -2.40 9.74 -4.77
C ASP A 4 -1.04 9.07 -4.49
N MET A 5 -1.05 7.84 -3.95
CA MET A 5 0.16 7.16 -3.53
C MET A 5 1.01 6.78 -4.75
N PRO A 6 2.31 7.15 -4.80
CA PRO A 6 3.21 6.67 -5.85
C PRO A 6 3.32 5.13 -5.86
N LEU A 7 3.47 4.53 -7.04
CA LEU A 7 3.56 3.06 -7.21
C LEU A 7 4.60 2.39 -6.30
N ALA A 8 5.74 3.05 -6.07
CA ALA A 8 6.78 2.54 -5.18
C ALA A 8 6.29 2.40 -3.72
N LEU A 9 5.48 3.35 -3.25
CA LEU A 9 4.88 3.29 -1.93
C LEU A 9 3.73 2.28 -1.88
N GLN A 10 2.96 2.12 -2.96
CA GLN A 10 1.93 1.07 -3.05
C GLN A 10 2.55 -0.33 -2.90
N ALA A 11 3.70 -0.58 -3.54
CA ALA A 11 4.42 -1.84 -3.40
C ALA A 11 4.90 -2.09 -1.96
N ARG A 12 5.38 -1.03 -1.28
CA ARG A 12 5.78 -1.13 0.12
C ARG A 12 4.58 -1.39 1.03
N LEU A 13 3.46 -0.70 0.82
CA LEU A 13 2.24 -0.92 1.59
C LEU A 13 1.73 -2.36 1.41
N LEU A 14 1.70 -2.86 0.18
CA LEU A 14 1.32 -4.25 -0.11
C LEU A 14 2.17 -5.25 0.68
N ARG A 15 3.50 -5.04 0.72
CA ARG A 15 4.41 -5.88 1.50
C ARG A 15 4.10 -5.84 3.00
N VAL A 16 3.85 -4.64 3.55
CA VAL A 16 3.46 -4.50 4.97
C VAL A 16 2.17 -5.27 5.26
N LEU A 17 1.19 -5.24 4.36
CA LEU A 17 -0.06 -5.99 4.49
C LEU A 17 0.11 -7.51 4.27
N GLN A 18 1.15 -7.96 3.58
CA GLN A 18 1.51 -9.37 3.43
C GLN A 18 2.20 -9.90 4.69
N ASP A 19 3.26 -9.23 5.06
CA ASP A 19 4.23 -9.72 6.03
C ASP A 19 3.80 -9.37 7.47
N ARG A 20 2.87 -8.41 7.61
CA ARG A 20 2.52 -7.77 8.90
C ARG A 20 3.75 -7.23 9.62
N LYS A 21 4.70 -6.72 8.84
CA LYS A 21 5.98 -6.20 9.32
C LYS A 21 6.31 -4.86 8.68
N VAL A 22 7.05 -4.02 9.41
CA VAL A 22 7.57 -2.75 8.92
C VAL A 22 9.05 -2.60 9.26
N ALA A 23 9.81 -2.00 8.35
CA ALA A 23 11.19 -1.56 8.60
C ALA A 23 11.21 -0.03 8.76
N PRO A 24 11.53 0.50 9.96
CA PRO A 24 11.73 1.92 10.17
C PRO A 24 12.88 2.46 9.30
N LEU A 25 12.82 3.75 8.95
CA LEU A 25 13.89 4.37 8.17
C LEU A 25 15.20 4.35 8.96
N GLY A 26 16.26 3.82 8.35
CA GLY A 26 17.57 3.70 8.98
C GLY A 26 17.71 2.55 9.97
N ALA A 27 16.65 1.78 10.25
CA ALA A 27 16.73 0.55 11.02
C ALA A 27 16.98 -0.64 10.09
N GLY A 28 17.80 -1.60 10.54
CA GLY A 28 18.05 -2.85 9.82
C GLY A 28 17.04 -3.97 10.12
N GLU A 29 16.32 -3.86 11.24
CA GLU A 29 15.41 -4.90 11.71
C GLU A 29 13.94 -4.56 11.40
N GLU A 30 13.21 -5.57 10.92
CA GLU A 30 11.76 -5.49 10.74
C GLU A 30 11.03 -5.71 12.08
N GLN A 31 9.92 -5.01 12.26
CA GLN A 31 9.07 -5.09 13.45
C GLN A 31 7.68 -5.58 13.08
N ASP A 32 7.17 -6.56 13.83
CA ASP A 32 5.79 -7.05 13.68
C ASP A 32 4.77 -5.97 14.05
N ILE A 33 3.67 -5.94 13.32
CA ILE A 33 2.55 -5.02 13.53
C ILE A 33 1.21 -5.75 13.50
N ASP A 34 0.29 -5.33 14.35
CA ASP A 34 -1.11 -5.73 14.31
C ASP A 34 -1.97 -4.48 14.22
N VAL A 35 -2.48 -4.22 13.01
CA VAL A 35 -3.19 -2.98 12.69
C VAL A 35 -4.36 -3.26 11.76
N ALA A 36 -5.44 -2.51 11.93
CA ALA A 36 -6.53 -2.43 10.97
C ALA A 36 -6.28 -1.25 10.02
N LEU A 37 -6.28 -1.51 8.71
CA LEU A 37 -6.12 -0.46 7.70
C LEU A 37 -7.49 0.01 7.20
N ILE A 38 -7.73 1.32 7.28
CA ILE A 38 -8.90 1.97 6.68
C ILE A 38 -8.38 3.02 5.70
N CYS A 39 -8.88 3.01 4.47
CA CYS A 39 -8.43 3.90 3.41
C CYS A 39 -9.61 4.62 2.75
N ALA A 40 -9.33 5.79 2.18
CA ALA A 40 -10.27 6.57 1.41
C ALA A 40 -9.56 7.25 0.24
N THR A 41 -10.30 7.49 -0.84
CA THR A 41 -9.89 8.35 -1.94
C THR A 41 -11.08 8.91 -2.72
N HIS A 42 -10.93 10.10 -3.29
CA HIS A 42 -11.84 10.72 -4.25
C HIS A 42 -11.60 10.24 -5.70
N ARG A 43 -10.51 9.51 -5.96
CA ARG A 43 -10.15 9.03 -7.30
C ARG A 43 -10.82 7.70 -7.60
N ASP A 44 -11.13 7.45 -8.87
CA ASP A 44 -11.62 6.15 -9.33
C ASP A 44 -10.47 5.14 -9.41
N LEU A 45 -10.38 4.25 -8.43
CA LEU A 45 -9.32 3.25 -8.36
C LEU A 45 -9.35 2.24 -9.52
N LYS A 46 -10.53 1.88 -10.04
CA LYS A 46 -10.62 0.93 -11.16
C LYS A 46 -9.95 1.51 -12.40
N ARG A 47 -10.27 2.77 -12.68
CA ARG A 47 -9.62 3.50 -13.78
C ARG A 47 -8.12 3.64 -13.55
N LEU A 48 -7.66 3.93 -12.34
CA LEU A 48 -6.23 4.02 -12.05
C LEU A 48 -5.50 2.67 -12.20
N VAL A 49 -6.18 1.56 -11.93
CA VAL A 49 -5.64 0.20 -12.18
C VAL A 49 -5.48 -0.02 -13.68
N GLU A 50 -6.50 0.29 -14.49
CA GLU A 50 -6.44 0.19 -15.95
C GLU A 50 -5.32 1.06 -16.55
N GLU A 51 -5.15 2.28 -16.01
CA GLU A 51 -4.10 3.22 -16.40
C GLU A 51 -2.72 2.89 -15.80
N LYS A 52 -2.59 1.81 -15.02
CA LYS A 52 -1.36 1.38 -14.31
C LYS A 52 -0.79 2.40 -13.31
N HIS A 53 -1.63 3.31 -12.84
CA HIS A 53 -1.29 4.26 -11.77
C HIS A 53 -1.60 3.69 -10.38
N PHE A 54 -2.38 2.61 -10.30
CA PHE A 54 -2.65 1.89 -9.07
C PHE A 54 -2.46 0.38 -9.27
N ARG A 55 -1.92 -0.30 -8.26
CA ARG A 55 -1.70 -1.74 -8.35
C ARG A 55 -2.99 -2.52 -8.12
N GLU A 56 -3.29 -3.45 -9.02
CA GLU A 56 -4.44 -4.33 -8.93
C GLU A 56 -4.41 -5.21 -7.67
N ASP A 57 -3.23 -5.70 -7.27
CA ASP A 57 -3.05 -6.53 -6.09
C ASP A 57 -3.29 -5.80 -4.76
N LEU A 58 -3.12 -4.48 -4.74
CA LEU A 58 -3.46 -3.65 -3.59
C LEU A 58 -4.96 -3.29 -3.59
N PHE A 59 -5.60 -3.25 -4.77
CA PHE A 59 -7.03 -2.94 -4.90
C PHE A 59 -7.93 -4.08 -4.40
N TYR A 60 -7.54 -5.34 -4.61
CA TYR A 60 -8.33 -6.52 -4.24
C TYR A 60 -8.03 -7.09 -2.84
N ARG A 61 -7.26 -6.38 -2.03
CA ARG A 61 -6.77 -6.86 -0.75
C ARG A 61 -7.57 -6.30 0.42
#